data_AF-A0A9E0LX83-F1
#
_entry.id   AF-A0A9E0LX83-F1
#
_cell.length_a   1.000
_cell.length_b   1.000
_cell.length_c   1.000
_cell.angle_alpha   90.00
_cell.angle_beta   90.00
_cell.angle_gamma   90.00
#
_symmetry.space_group_name_H-M   'P 1'
#
loop_
_entity.id
_entity.type
_entity.pdbx_description
1 polymer ?
#
loop_
_entity_poly.entity_id
_entity_poly.type
_entity_poly.pdbx_seq_one_letter_code
_entity_poly.pdbx_strand_id
1 'polypeptide(L)'
;DGPILGTAKTAGVLVVGTNLPAVDATAARVMGLDPARIRYLAAAGGWLGPIAEEAIHQVGETLASVRTPFELVDRIPAHKDLLDKESGAGY
;
A
#
# COMPACT_ATOMS: atom_id res chain seq x y z
N ASP A 1 -8.47 -6.88 -7.62
CA ASP A 1 -8.49 -7.25 -9.05
C ASP A 1 -7.85 -6.18 -9.92
N GLY A 2 -6.52 -6.07 -9.93
CA GLY A 2 -5.78 -5.03 -10.66
C GLY A 2 -6.17 -4.92 -12.16
N PRO A 3 -5.41 -5.49 -13.11
CA PRO A 3 -5.80 -5.44 -14.53
C PRO A 3 -7.09 -6.22 -14.87
N ILE A 4 -7.58 -7.06 -13.95
CA ILE A 4 -8.72 -7.95 -14.20
C ILE A 4 -10.05 -7.18 -14.16
N LEU A 5 -10.23 -6.26 -13.20
CA LEU A 5 -11.45 -5.44 -13.11
C LEU A 5 -11.17 -3.92 -13.10
N GLY A 6 -9.91 -3.50 -13.06
CA GLY A 6 -9.49 -2.09 -13.06
C GLY A 6 -8.61 -1.71 -14.26
N THR A 7 -8.10 -0.49 -14.23
CA THR A 7 -7.24 0.07 -15.30
C THR A 7 -5.78 -0.37 -15.10
N ALA A 8 -5.21 -1.03 -16.12
CA ALA A 8 -3.79 -1.39 -16.10
C ALA A 8 -2.90 -0.12 -16.04
N LYS A 9 -1.83 -0.16 -15.23
CA LYS A 9 -0.96 0.99 -15.02
C LYS A 9 0.50 0.55 -14.91
N THR A 10 1.37 1.25 -15.64
CA THR A 10 2.83 1.05 -15.55
C THR A 10 3.37 1.86 -14.39
N ALA A 11 3.65 1.21 -13.26
CA ALA A 11 4.24 1.87 -12.09
C ALA A 11 5.75 2.13 -12.23
N GLY A 12 6.45 1.36 -13.08
CA GLY A 12 7.86 1.60 -13.39
C GLY A 12 8.85 1.38 -12.25
N VAL A 13 8.45 0.67 -11.18
CA VAL A 13 9.27 0.44 -9.99
C VAL A 13 9.41 -1.05 -9.67
N LEU A 14 10.49 -1.40 -8.97
CA LEU A 14 10.69 -2.68 -8.31
C LEU A 14 10.83 -2.44 -6.80
N VAL A 15 9.99 -3.09 -5.99
CA VAL A 15 10.08 -3.03 -4.53
C VAL A 15 10.67 -4.34 -4.04
N VAL A 16 11.81 -4.29 -3.35
CA VAL A 16 12.53 -5.46 -2.84
C VAL A 16 12.92 -5.22 -1.38
N GLY A 17 12.79 -6.24 -0.55
CA GLY A 17 13.21 -6.19 0.85
C GLY A 17 13.11 -7.57 1.49
N THR A 18 13.69 -7.69 2.68
CA THR A 18 13.71 -8.94 3.46
C THR A 18 12.55 -9.06 4.44
N ASN A 19 11.76 -8.00 4.61
CA ASN A 19 10.58 -7.97 5.47
C ASN A 19 9.32 -7.84 4.59
N LEU A 20 8.49 -8.89 4.56
CA LEU A 20 7.34 -8.96 3.64
C LEU A 20 6.28 -7.88 3.92
N PRO A 21 5.83 -7.64 5.18
CA PRO A 21 4.92 -6.53 5.47
C PRO A 21 5.47 -5.17 5.05
N ALA A 22 6.77 -4.91 5.27
CA ALA A 22 7.38 -3.65 4.87
C ALA A 22 7.38 -3.48 3.34
N VAL A 23 7.70 -4.53 2.58
CA VAL A 23 7.68 -4.52 1.10
C VAL A 23 6.28 -4.20 0.59
N ASP A 24 5.27 -4.91 1.08
CA ASP A 24 3.88 -4.71 0.66
C ASP A 24 3.35 -3.34 1.09
N ALA A 25 3.70 -2.86 2.29
CA ALA A 25 3.32 -1.53 2.75
C ALA A 25 3.96 -0.42 1.91
N THR A 26 5.22 -0.57 1.52
CA THR A 26 5.90 0.34 0.58
C THR A 26 5.22 0.31 -0.79
N ALA A 27 4.90 -0.88 -1.33
CA ALA A 27 4.18 -1.00 -2.60
C ALA A 27 2.79 -0.35 -2.54
N ALA A 28 2.05 -0.54 -1.45
CA ALA A 28 0.77 0.12 -1.22
C ALA A 28 0.89 1.64 -1.25
N ARG A 29 1.89 2.22 -0.57
CA ARG A 29 2.17 3.67 -0.60
C ARG A 29 2.51 4.17 -1.99
N VAL A 30 3.31 3.42 -2.77
CA VAL A 30 3.58 3.74 -4.18
C VAL A 30 2.26 3.80 -4.97
N MET A 31 1.35 2.85 -4.77
CA MET A 31 0.02 2.85 -5.38
C MET A 31 -0.92 3.93 -4.82
N GLY A 32 -0.46 4.76 -3.89
CA GLY A 32 -1.24 5.82 -3.26
C GLY A 32 -2.25 5.32 -2.23
N LEU A 33 -2.09 4.10 -1.74
CA LEU A 33 -2.94 3.46 -0.73
C LEU A 33 -2.33 3.59 0.65
N ASP A 34 -3.17 3.66 1.66
CA ASP A 34 -2.76 3.56 3.06
C ASP A 34 -2.66 2.07 3.47
N PRO A 35 -1.47 1.56 3.86
CA PRO A 35 -1.29 0.19 4.29
C PRO A 35 -2.16 -0.21 5.48
N ALA A 36 -2.47 0.72 6.40
CA ALA A 36 -3.30 0.44 7.58
C ALA A 36 -4.75 0.11 7.22
N ARG A 37 -5.18 0.44 6.00
CA ARG A 37 -6.52 0.16 5.48
C ARG A 37 -6.60 -1.14 4.68
N ILE A 38 -5.45 -1.76 4.43
CA ILE A 38 -5.36 -3.08 3.81
C ILE A 38 -5.41 -4.12 4.92
N ARG A 39 -6.54 -4.81 5.05
CA ARG A 39 -6.84 -5.71 6.19
C ARG A 39 -5.70 -6.65 6.60
N TYR A 40 -5.00 -7.26 5.65
CA TYR A 40 -3.91 -8.18 5.99
C TYR A 40 -2.65 -7.46 6.49
N LEU A 41 -2.35 -6.26 5.96
CA LEU A 41 -1.23 -5.45 6.44
C LEU A 41 -1.52 -4.88 7.82
N ALA A 42 -2.75 -4.40 8.05
CA ALA A 42 -3.21 -3.98 9.36
C ALA A 42 -3.06 -5.10 10.41
N ALA A 43 -3.40 -6.35 10.04
CA ALA A 43 -3.24 -7.51 10.91
C ALA A 43 -1.77 -7.96 11.09
N ALA A 44 -0.90 -7.68 10.10
CA ALA A 44 0.52 -8.03 10.15
C ALA A 44 1.37 -6.99 10.91
N GLY A 45 0.92 -5.73 10.94
CA GLY A 45 1.60 -4.61 11.56
C GLY A 45 1.93 -4.88 13.03
N GLY A 46 3.19 -4.71 13.40
CA GLY A 46 3.66 -4.89 14.78
C GLY A 46 3.83 -6.35 15.22
N TRP A 47 3.38 -7.33 14.43
CA TRP A 47 3.58 -8.76 14.70
C TRP A 47 4.55 -9.42 13.73
N LEU A 48 4.32 -9.29 12.43
CA LEU A 48 5.15 -9.90 11.38
C LEU A 48 6.18 -8.93 10.79
N GLY A 49 5.97 -7.63 11.01
CA GLY A 49 6.87 -6.58 10.51
C GLY A 49 6.28 -5.18 10.65
N PRO A 50 7.09 -4.15 10.42
CA PRO A 50 6.61 -2.77 10.40
C PRO A 50 5.79 -2.51 9.13
N ILE A 51 4.74 -1.70 9.29
CA ILE A 51 3.97 -1.13 8.18
C ILE A 51 4.00 0.40 8.17
N ALA A 52 4.37 1.05 9.28
CA ALA A 52 4.57 2.49 9.38
C ALA A 52 5.79 2.92 8.55
N GLU A 53 5.70 4.06 7.86
CA GLU A 53 6.74 4.52 6.93
C GLU A 53 8.05 4.80 7.66
N GLU A 54 7.94 5.43 8.82
CA GLU A 54 9.05 5.87 9.67
C GLU A 54 9.81 4.68 10.28
N ALA A 55 9.16 3.52 10.34
CA ALA A 55 9.75 2.27 10.82
C ALA A 55 10.40 1.45 9.71
N ILE A 56 10.36 1.92 8.45
CA ILE A 56 10.93 1.24 7.28
C ILE A 56 12.09 2.08 6.74
N HIS A 57 13.29 1.50 6.74
CA HIS A 57 14.46 2.14 6.15
C HIS A 57 14.41 2.03 4.62
N GLN A 58 14.04 3.13 3.96
CA GLN A 58 14.01 3.24 2.50
C GLN A 58 15.43 3.36 1.93
N VAL A 59 15.73 2.53 0.94
CA VAL A 59 16.96 2.62 0.12
C VAL A 59 16.53 2.83 -1.33
N GLY A 60 17.13 3.81 -2.02
CA GLY A 60 16.76 4.19 -3.39
C GLY A 60 15.87 5.42 -3.45
N GLU A 61 14.94 5.45 -4.39
CA GLU A 61 14.02 6.57 -4.60
C GLU A 61 13.11 6.81 -3.39
N THR A 62 12.77 8.07 -3.15
CA THR A 62 11.78 8.43 -2.14
C THR A 62 10.39 7.96 -2.57
N LEU A 63 9.52 7.62 -1.61
CA LEU A 63 8.12 7.29 -1.90
C LEU A 63 7.42 8.41 -2.69
N ALA A 64 7.69 9.67 -2.33
CA ALA A 64 7.11 10.83 -3.00
C ALA A 64 7.51 10.91 -4.48
N SER A 65 8.76 10.57 -4.84
CA SER A 65 9.25 10.66 -6.23
C SER A 65 8.70 9.57 -7.16
N VAL A 66 8.27 8.44 -6.62
CA VAL A 66 7.74 7.31 -7.41
C VAL A 66 6.24 7.08 -7.21
N ARG A 67 5.59 7.88 -6.36
CA ARG A 67 4.18 7.73 -6.05
C ARG A 67 3.35 7.80 -7.33
N THR A 68 2.61 6.74 -7.56
CA THR A 68 1.79 6.52 -8.74
C THR A 68 0.42 6.07 -8.26
N PRO A 69 -0.51 6.99 -7.92
CA PRO A 69 -1.81 6.62 -7.36
C PRO A 69 -2.62 5.74 -8.31
N PHE A 70 -3.17 4.64 -7.83
CA PHE A 70 -4.03 3.75 -8.61
C PHE A 70 -5.49 4.16 -8.46
N GLU A 71 -6.28 3.88 -9.49
CA GLU A 71 -7.73 4.11 -9.45
C GLU A 71 -8.41 3.08 -8.54
N LEU A 72 -9.19 3.57 -7.57
CA LEU A 72 -10.05 2.73 -6.75
C LEU A 72 -11.47 2.78 -7.30
N VAL A 73 -12.00 1.60 -7.66
CA VAL A 73 -13.36 1.46 -8.19
C VAL A 73 -14.34 0.98 -7.11
N ASP A 74 -15.38 1.78 -6.82
CA ASP A 74 -16.39 1.52 -5.78
C ASP A 74 -17.10 0.16 -5.91
N ARG A 75 -17.31 -0.32 -7.14
CA ARG A 75 -17.99 -1.59 -7.40
C ARG A 75 -17.17 -2.82 -7.00
N ILE A 76 -15.88 -2.66 -6.73
CA ILE A 76 -15.00 -3.75 -6.30
C ILE A 76 -15.07 -3.83 -4.77
N PRO A 77 -15.61 -4.91 -4.18
CA PRO A 77 -15.82 -4.99 -2.73
C PRO A 77 -14.55 -4.75 -1.90
N ALA A 78 -13.41 -5.25 -2.37
CA ALA A 78 -12.12 -5.09 -1.70
C ALA A 78 -11.61 -3.63 -1.65
N HIS A 79 -12.18 -2.71 -2.43
CA HIS A 79 -11.76 -1.31 -2.44
C HIS A 79 -12.54 -0.42 -1.48
N LYS A 80 -13.67 -0.90 -0.94
CA LYS A 80 -14.55 -0.10 -0.07
C LYS A 80 -13.79 0.47 1.12
N ASP A 81 -13.04 -0.40 1.81
CA ASP A 81 -12.23 -0.04 2.97
C ASP A 81 -11.01 0.82 2.61
N LEU A 82 -10.70 1.01 1.31
CA LEU A 82 -9.62 1.86 0.79
C LEU A 82 -10.11 3.24 0.29
N LEU A 83 -11.42 3.41 0.07
CA LEU A 83 -12.03 4.66 -0.38
C LEU A 83 -12.41 5.61 0.77
N ASP A 84 -12.88 5.07 1.88
CA ASP A 84 -13.24 5.81 3.11
C ASP A 84 -12.07 6.51 3.84
N LYS A 85 -11.82 7.79 3.56
CA LYS A 85 -10.67 8.54 4.09
C LYS A 85 -10.69 8.78 5.60
N GLU A 86 -11.77 8.46 6.33
CA GLU A 86 -11.92 8.80 7.75
C GLU A 86 -11.67 7.62 8.71
N SER A 87 -11.53 6.40 8.20
CA SER A 87 -11.48 5.18 9.01
C SER A 87 -10.07 4.68 9.37
N GLY A 88 -9.04 5.53 9.32
CA GLY A 88 -7.68 5.14 9.66
C GLY A 88 -7.55 4.76 11.13
N ALA A 89 -7.20 3.51 11.42
CA ALA A 89 -6.76 3.10 12.76
C ALA A 89 -5.47 3.87 13.08
N GLY A 90 -5.58 4.88 13.94
CA GLY A 90 -4.44 5.60 14.48
C GLY A 90 -3.47 4.62 15.12
N TYR A 91 -2.27 4.57 14.56
CA TYR A 91 -1.07 4.07 15.24
C TYR A 91 -0.22 5.28 15.65
#